data_AF-A0A1W9PX68-F1
#
_entry.id   AF-A0A1W9PX68-F1
#
_cell.length_a   1.000
_cell.length_b   1.000
_cell.length_c   1.000
_cell.angle_alpha   90.00
_cell.angle_beta   90.00
_cell.angle_gamma   90.00
#
_symmetry.space_group_name_H-M   'P 1'
#
loop_
_entity.id
_entity.type
_entity.pdbx_description
1 polymer ?
#
loop_
_entity_poly.entity_id
_entity_poly.type
_entity_poly.pdbx_seq_one_letter_code
_entity_poly.pdbx_strand_id
1 'polypeptide(L)' 'LDDDGTGPLFPALFSLNMLLGTNGGRSYTQRELFPMLEDAGFSEITRLPYTGPAESGIISAVKRM' A
#
# COMPACT_ATOMS: atom_id res chain seq x y z
N LEU A 1 5.07 -0.56 -1.41
CA LEU A 1 6.02 0.50 -1.78
C LEU A 1 6.56 1.09 -0.49
N ASP A 2 7.86 1.28 -0.39
CA ASP A 2 8.47 2.03 0.70
C ASP A 2 8.04 3.50 0.65
N ASP A 3 8.33 4.21 1.72
CA ASP A 3 7.86 5.57 1.91
C ASP A 3 8.58 6.61 1.03
N ASP A 4 9.68 6.23 0.38
CA ASP A 4 10.39 7.06 -0.61
C ASP A 4 9.82 6.87 -2.02
N GLY A 5 8.97 5.86 -2.22
CA GLY A 5 8.32 5.59 -3.50
C GLY A 5 9.21 4.92 -4.53
N THR A 6 10.45 4.60 -4.16
CA THR A 6 11.49 4.10 -5.09
C THR A 6 11.83 2.63 -4.88
N GLY A 7 11.31 2.02 -3.81
CA GLY A 7 11.63 0.66 -3.49
C GLY A 7 10.53 -0.08 -2.73
N PRO A 8 10.77 -1.36 -2.43
CA PRO A 8 11.77 -2.21 -3.10
C PRO A 8 11.54 -2.34 -4.61
N LEU A 9 12.48 -2.95 -5.33
CA LEU A 9 12.50 -2.95 -6.80
C LEU A 9 11.18 -3.45 -7.38
N PHE A 10 10.63 -4.56 -6.86
CA PHE A 10 9.41 -5.11 -7.42
C PHE A 10 8.20 -4.18 -7.22
N PRO A 11 7.87 -3.71 -5.99
CA PRO A 11 6.79 -2.73 -5.81
C PRO A 11 6.95 -1.44 -6.62
N ALA A 12 8.17 -0.95 -6.81
CA ALA A 12 8.44 0.24 -7.62
C ALA A 12 8.12 0.00 -9.10
N LEU A 13 8.61 -1.11 -9.68
CA LEU A 13 8.29 -1.50 -11.05
C LEU A 13 6.80 -1.80 -11.22
N PHE A 14 6.16 -2.41 -10.23
CA PHE A 14 4.72 -2.66 -10.25
C PHE A 14 3.91 -1.36 -10.28
N SER A 15 4.36 -0.31 -9.58
CA SER A 15 3.75 1.03 -9.66
C SER A 15 3.77 1.59 -11.09
N LEU A 16 4.89 1.45 -11.79
CA LEU A 16 5.00 1.85 -13.21
C LEU A 16 4.10 0.99 -14.11
N ASN A 17 4.04 -0.32 -13.86
CA ASN A 17 3.13 -1.21 -14.58
C ASN A 17 1.65 -0.80 -14.39
N MET A 18 1.25 -0.40 -13.19
CA MET A 18 -0.10 0.10 -12.93
C MET A 18 -0.38 1.43 -13.64
N LEU A 19 0.59 2.35 -13.67
CA LEU A 19 0.48 3.63 -14.38
C LEU A 19 0.23 3.43 -15.88
N LEU A 20 0.91 2.46 -16.49
CA LEU A 20 0.75 2.16 -17.92
C LEU A 20 -0.51 1.32 -18.19
N GLY A 21 -0.85 0.40 -17.29
CA GLY A 21 -1.94 -0.56 -17.48
C GLY A 21 -3.32 -0.06 -17.07
N THR A 22 -3.42 1.02 -16.29
CA THR A 22 -4.69 1.56 -15.79
C THR A 22 -4.66 3.08 -15.73
N ASN A 23 -5.81 3.73 -15.99
CA ASN A 23 -5.91 5.18 -15.94
C ASN A 23 -5.69 5.69 -14.51
N GLY A 24 -4.58 6.40 -14.28
CA GLY A 24 -4.21 6.91 -12.96
C GLY A 24 -3.71 5.85 -11.97
N GLY A 25 -3.38 4.65 -12.44
CA GLY A 25 -2.91 3.56 -11.57
C GLY A 25 -1.57 3.83 -10.92
N ARG A 26 -1.42 3.39 -9.67
CA ARG A 26 -0.14 3.40 -8.96
C ARG A 26 -0.16 2.41 -7.80
N SER A 27 1.03 2.06 -7.30
CA SER A 27 1.18 1.51 -5.96
C SER A 27 1.22 2.63 -4.93
N TYR A 28 0.79 2.33 -3.70
CA TYR A 28 0.78 3.29 -2.59
C TYR A 28 1.81 2.91 -1.53
N THR A 29 2.36 3.93 -0.89
CA THR A 29 3.21 3.81 0.31
C THR A 29 2.36 3.54 1.54
N GLN A 30 2.99 3.10 2.64
CA GLN A 30 2.27 2.93 3.90
C GLN A 30 1.74 4.28 4.42
N ARG A 31 2.53 5.34 4.30
CA ARG A 31 2.17 6.70 4.69
C ARG A 31 0.95 7.24 3.95
N GLU A 32 0.69 6.76 2.73
CA GLU A 32 -0.52 7.11 1.98
C GLU A 32 -1.71 6.22 2.31
N LEU A 33 -1.50 4.91 2.49
CA LEU A 33 -2.58 3.96 2.75
C LEU A 33 -3.23 4.16 4.11
N PHE A 34 -2.47 4.56 5.13
CA PHE A 34 -3.00 4.76 6.48
C PHE A 34 -4.07 5.86 6.52
N PRO A 35 -3.80 7.10 6.05
CA PRO A 35 -4.81 8.14 5.95
C PRO A 35 -6.02 7.73 5.11
N MET A 36 -5.83 7.02 4.00
CA MET A 36 -6.95 6.55 3.17
C MET A 36 -7.89 5.60 3.93
N LEU A 37 -7.34 4.75 4.80
CA LEU A 37 -8.13 3.86 5.65
C LEU A 37 -8.85 4.65 6.76
N GLU A 38 -8.18 5.63 7.36
CA GLU A 38 -8.78 6.53 8.37
C GLU A 38 -9.97 7.31 7.77
N ASP A 39 -9.77 7.94 6.60
CA ASP A 39 -10.81 8.69 5.87
C ASP A 39 -12.01 7.80 5.48
N ALA A 40 -11.78 6.51 5.24
CA ALA A 40 -12.83 5.53 4.96
C ALA A 40 -13.56 5.02 6.22
N GLY A 41 -13.20 5.53 7.41
CA GLY A 41 -13.81 5.20 8.70
C GLY A 41 -13.27 3.92 9.34
N PHE A 42 -12.07 3.48 8.95
CA PHE A 42 -11.40 2.37 9.64
C PHE A 42 -10.57 2.88 10.82
N SER A 43 -10.28 1.97 11.74
CA SER A 43 -9.51 2.18 12.96
C SER A 43 -8.59 0.98 13.21
N GLU A 44 -7.75 1.03 14.25
CA GLU A 44 -6.82 -0.06 14.58
C GLU A 44 -5.92 -0.47 13.40
N ILE A 45 -5.47 0.51 12.62
CA ILE A 45 -4.69 0.30 11.42
C ILE A 45 -3.27 -0.11 11.81
N THR A 46 -2.83 -1.27 11.34
CA THR A 46 -1.50 -1.80 11.64
C THR A 46 -0.87 -2.50 10.44
N ARG A 47 0.44 -2.28 10.28
CA ARG A 47 1.26 -3.06 9.35
C ARG A 47 1.71 -4.33 10.05
N LEU A 48 1.30 -5.48 9.53
CA LEU A 48 1.75 -6.75 10.07
C LEU A 48 3.22 -7.00 9.70
N PRO A 49 4.02 -7.63 10.56
CA PRO A 49 5.41 -8.00 10.27
C PRO A 49 5.47 -9.21 9.32
N TYR A 50 4.89 -9.03 8.13
CA TYR A 50 4.81 -10.01 7.06
C TYR A 50 5.42 -9.44 5.79
N THR A 51 6.28 -10.25 5.17
CA THR A 51 6.84 -10.01 3.84
C THR A 51 6.55 -11.23 2.98
N GLY A 52 5.67 -11.05 1.99
CA GLY A 52 5.30 -12.11 1.05
C GLY A 52 6.19 -12.13 -0.18
N PRO A 53 5.88 -13.01 -1.15
CA PRO A 53 6.48 -12.97 -2.47
C PRO A 53 6.37 -11.58 -3.09
N ALA A 54 7.38 -11.22 -3.89
CA ALA A 54 7.45 -9.92 -4.55
C ALA A 54 7.42 -8.72 -3.58
N GLU A 55 7.88 -8.94 -2.34
CA GLU A 55 8.02 -7.93 -1.29
C GLU A 55 6.67 -7.29 -0.91
N SER A 56 5.60 -8.08 -1.06
CA SER A 56 4.26 -7.70 -0.64
C SER A 56 4.14 -7.63 0.88
N GLY A 57 3.26 -6.76 1.37
CA GLY A 57 2.96 -6.60 2.79
C GLY A 57 1.47 -6.63 3.06
N ILE A 58 1.09 -6.81 4.33
CA ILE A 58 -0.30 -6.83 4.77
C ILE A 58 -0.55 -5.68 5.76
N ILE A 59 -1.57 -4.88 5.48
CA ILE A 59 -2.13 -3.89 6.42
C ILE A 59 -3.47 -4.43 6.89
N SER A 60 -3.68 -4.46 8.20
CA SER A 60 -4.95 -4.79 8.84
C SER A 60 -5.61 -3.53 9.37
N ALA A 61 -6.93 -3.44 9.28
CA ALA A 61 -7.71 -2.33 9.82
C ALA A 61 -9.14 -2.82 10.17
N VAL A 62 -9.77 -2.20 11.17
CA VAL A 62 -11.08 -2.60 11.69
C VAL A 62 -12.07 -1.46 11.49
N LYS A 63 -13.20 -1.75 10.84
CA LYS A 63 -14.36 -0.86 10.78
C LYS A 63 -15.35 -1.27 11.85
N ARG A 64 -15.49 -0.45 12.90
CA ARG A 64 -16.52 -0.68 13.91
C ARG A 64 -17.86 -0.20 13.36
N MET A 65 -18.88 -1.04 13.48
CA MET A 65 -20.27 -0.74 13.08
C MET A 65 -20.89 0.30 14.00
#